data_AF-A0A7W5FLQ6-F1
#
_entry.id   AF-A0A7W5FLQ6-F1
#
_cell.length_a   1.000
_cell.length_b   1.000
_cell.length_c   1.000
_cell.angle_alpha   90.00
_cell.angle_beta   90.00
_cell.angle_gamma   90.00
#
_symmetry.space_group_name_H-M   'P 1'
#
loop_
_entity.id
_entity.type
_entity.pdbx_description
1 polymer ?
#
loop_
_entity_poly.entity_id
_entity_poly.type
_entity_poly.pdbx_seq_one_letter_code
_entity_poly.pdbx_strand_id
1 'polypeptide(L)' 'MDKRKVIAAYRRGMINVQECAQILGIDMSQITRLINDPYLAVEPQLRRGKQSVNG' A
#
# COMPACT_ATOMS: atom_id res chain seq x y z
N MET A 1 -5.29 6.50 -5.82
CA MET A 1 -5.09 5.28 -5.01
C MET A 1 -4.23 5.64 -3.80
N ASP A 2 -4.49 5.10 -2.60
CA ASP A 2 -3.63 5.39 -1.44
C ASP A 2 -2.28 4.69 -1.56
N LYS A 3 -1.17 5.41 -1.34
CA LYS A 3 0.19 4.85 -1.33
C LYS A 3 0.33 3.60 -0.46
N ARG A 4 -0.30 3.60 0.72
CA ARG A 4 -0.26 2.45 1.64
C ARG A 4 -0.95 1.21 1.07
N LYS A 5 -2.07 1.37 0.36
CA LYS A 5 -2.79 0.26 -0.26
C LYS A 5 -2.00 -0.34 -1.42
N VAL A 6 -1.32 0.51 -2.20
CA VAL A 6 -0.45 0.08 -3.30
C VAL A 6 0.75 -0.70 -2.76
N ILE A 7 1.45 -0.17 -1.75
CA ILE A 7 2.58 -0.86 -1.11
C ILE A 7 2.15 -2.18 -0.47
N ALA A 8 0.98 -2.23 0.16
CA ALA A 8 0.43 -3.48 0.70
C ALA A 8 0.16 -4.51 -0.41
N ALA A 9 -0.42 -4.11 -1.53
CA ALA A 9 -0.67 -4.98 -2.68
C ALA A 9 0.63 -5.52 -3.29
N TYR A 10 1.68 -4.69 -3.40
CA TYR A 10 3.02 -5.10 -3.82
C TYR A 10 3.62 -6.15 -2.88
N ARG A 11 3.57 -5.91 -1.57
CA ARG A 11 4.10 -6.84 -0.57
C ARG A 11 3.33 -8.16 -0.51
N ARG A 12 2.05 -8.13 -0.85
CA ARG A 12 1.20 -9.32 -1.01
C ARG A 12 1.40 -10.02 -2.37
N GLY A 13 2.25 -9.49 -3.25
CA GLY A 13 2.53 -10.06 -4.57
C GLY A 13 1.40 -9.90 -5.59
N MET A 14 0.42 -9.02 -5.34
CA MET A 14 -0.70 -8.80 -6.26
C MET A 14 -0.32 -7.96 -7.48
N ILE A 15 0.66 -7.06 -7.28
CA ILE A 15 1.19 -6.16 -8.29
C ILE A 15 2.71 -6.11 -8.15
N ASN A 16 3.40 -5.71 -9.21
CA ASN A 16 4.85 -5.52 -9.20
C ASN A 16 5.25 -4.05 -8.92
N VAL A 17 6.55 -3.80 -8.80
CA VAL A 17 7.09 -2.46 -8.52
C VAL A 17 6.86 -1.45 -9.65
N GLN A 18 6.77 -1.90 -10.91
CA GLN A 18 6.44 -1.04 -12.06
C GLN A 18 5.00 -0.57 -12.00
N GLU A 19 4.08 -1.49 -11.70
CA GLU A 19 2.66 -1.15 -11.52
C GLU A 19 2.49 -0.17 -10.36
N CYS A 20 3.26 -0.31 -9.28
CA CYS A 20 3.24 0.65 -8.18
C CYS A 20 3.65 2.06 -8.62
N ALA A 21 4.71 2.17 -9.42
CA ALA A 21 5.18 3.44 -9.98
C ALA A 21 4.09 4.09 -10.86
N GLN A 22 3.42 3.31 -11.71
CA GLN A 22 2.34 3.78 -12.58
C GLN A 22 1.10 4.23 -11.78
N ILE A 23 0.66 3.43 -10.80
CA ILE A 23 -0.52 3.73 -9.98
C ILE A 23 -0.29 4.99 -9.12
N LEU A 24 0.93 5.19 -8.64
CA LEU A 24 1.30 6.33 -7.80
C LEU A 24 1.77 7.55 -8.60
N GLY A 25 2.03 7.39 -9.90
CA GLY A 25 2.54 8.45 -10.76
C GLY A 25 3.93 8.93 -10.35
N ILE A 26 4.81 8.02 -9.92
CA ILE A 26 6.17 8.33 -9.47
C ILE A 26 7.22 7.47 -10.17
N ASP A 27 8.44 7.96 -10.25
CA ASP A 27 9.57 7.25 -10.85
C ASP A 27 10.06 6.03 -10.05
N MET A 28 10.82 5.18 -10.72
CA MET A 28 11.40 3.96 -10.15
C MET A 28 12.31 4.20 -8.93
N SER A 29 13.05 5.30 -8.92
CA SER A 29 13.88 5.68 -7.78
C SER A 29 13.05 6.03 -6.54
N GLN A 30 11.91 6.70 -6.76
CA GLN A 30 11.01 7.12 -5.70
C GLN A 30 10.23 5.94 -5.14
N ILE A 31 9.74 5.03 -6.00
CA ILE A 31 9.05 3.83 -5.52
C ILE A 31 9.99 2.91 -4.74
N THR A 32 11.26 2.80 -5.15
CA THR A 32 12.26 1.99 -4.43
C THR A 32 12.49 2.50 -3.02
N ARG A 33 12.54 3.82 -2.81
CA ARG A 33 12.57 4.40 -1.47
C ARG A 33 11.28 4.13 -0.69
N LEU A 34 10.14 4.22 -1.37
CA LEU A 34 8.82 4.04 -0.77
C LEU A 34 8.57 2.61 -0.27
N ILE A 35 8.99 1.59 -1.01
CA ILE A 35 8.85 0.17 -0.62
C ILE A 35 9.79 -0.21 0.54
N ASN A 36 10.93 0.47 0.66
CA ASN A 36 11.90 0.27 1.74
C ASN A 36 11.56 1.10 2.99
N ASP A 37 10.53 1.95 2.92
CA ASP A 37 10.11 2.77 4.04
C ASP A 37 9.37 1.90 5.09
N PRO A 38 9.94 1.73 6.31
CA PRO A 38 9.35 0.87 7.34
C PRO A 38 8.02 1.42 7.88
N TYR A 39 7.74 2.71 7.68
CA TYR A 39 6.50 3.34 8.13
C TYR A 39 5.33 3.05 7.18
N LEU A 40 5.62 2.81 5.90
CA LEU A 40 4.64 2.34 4.92
C LEU A 40 4.43 0.84 4.96
N ALA A 41 5.39 0.11 5.55
CA ALA A 41 5.27 -1.31 5.85
C ALA A 41 4.27 -1.60 6.98
N VAL A 42 3.89 -0.61 7.79
CA VAL A 42 2.76 -0.72 8.71
C VAL A 42 1.49 -0.70 7.87
N GLU A 43 1.05 -1.88 7.42
CA GLU A 43 -0.29 -2.04 6.88
C GLU A 43 -1.24 -1.39 7.89
N PRO A 44 -2.06 -0.39 7.51
CA PRO A 44 -3.15 0.02 8.36
C PRO A 44 -4.05 -1.19 8.46
N GLN A 45 -3.85 -1.94 9.54
CA GLN A 45 -4.70 -3.00 10.06
C GLN A 45 -6.11 -2.64 9.64
N LEU A 46 -6.62 -3.43 8.71
CA LEU A 46 -7.94 -3.32 8.13
C LEU A 46 -8.91 -2.74 9.17
N ARG A 47 -9.16 -1.42 9.15
CA ARG A 47 -10.28 -0.78 9.89
C ARG A 47 -11.60 -1.14 9.19
N ARG A 48 -11.74 -2.41 8.80
CA ARG A 48 -12.97 -3.05 8.35
C ARG A 48 -13.18 -4.21 9.31
N GLY A 49 -13.72 -3.86 10.47
CA GLY A 49 -13.94 -4.79 11.55
C GLY A 49 -14.59 -4.21 12.80
N LYS A 50 -15.29 -3.08 12.71
CA LYS A 50 -16.37 -2.74 13.66
C LYS A 50 -17.49 -2.05 12.89
N GLN A 51 -18.14 -2.80 12.01
CA GLN A 51 -19.59 -2.61 11.85
C GLN A 51 -20.17 -3.08 13.19
N SER A 52 -20.41 -2.15 14.11
CA SER A 52 -21.23 -2.41 15.28
C SER A 52 -22.66 -2.55 14.77
N VAL A 53 -23.11 -3.78 14.53
CA VAL A 53 -24.54 -4.06 14.58
C VAL A 53 -24.91 -4.12 16.05
N ASN A 54 -25.41 -3.00 16.58
CA ASN A 54 -26.16 -2.96 17.82
C ASN A 54 -27.24 -1.90 17.64
N GLY A 55 -28.50 -2.32 17.70
CA GLY A 55 -29.71 -1.52 17.53
C GLY A 55 -30.70 -2.23 16.65
#